data_AF-A0A2G1WPM0-F1
#
_entry.id   AF-A0A2G1WPM0-F1
#
_cell.length_a   1.000
_cell.length_b   1.000
_cell.length_c   1.000
_cell.angle_alpha   90.00
_cell.angle_beta   90.00
_cell.angle_gamma   90.00
#
_symmetry.space_group_name_H-M   'P 1'
#
loop_
_entity.id
_entity.type
_entity.pdbx_description
1 polymer ?
#
loop_
_entity_poly.entity_id
_entity_poly.type
_entity_poly.pdbx_seq_one_letter_code
_entity_poly.pdbx_strand_id
1 'polypeptide(L)'
;MPPISNGTDKIDHIMYESELQDGVSSSIIDGDVSSLNLSITDNEFAVIIDIGETDAVYTADEARELATSLKSISDQRWDVENDDIVEYLRDLADVVDNEKSVDEVEEKWESRE
;
A
#
# COMPACT_ATOMS: atom_id res chain seq x y z
N MET A 1 15.26 -28.75 -34.44
CA MET A 1 15.48 -28.83 -32.99
C MET A 1 15.50 -27.41 -32.47
N PRO A 2 14.52 -26.98 -31.66
CA PRO A 2 14.59 -25.66 -31.03
C PRO A 2 15.55 -25.73 -29.83
N PRO A 3 16.16 -24.61 -29.43
CA PRO A 3 17.00 -24.58 -28.25
C PRO A 3 16.15 -24.69 -26.99
N ILE A 4 16.67 -25.48 -26.06
CA ILE A 4 16.28 -25.59 -24.65
C ILE A 4 16.47 -24.23 -23.97
N SER A 5 15.38 -23.50 -23.71
CA SER A 5 15.39 -22.35 -22.80
C SER A 5 15.11 -22.86 -21.40
N ASN A 6 16.19 -23.05 -20.65
CA ASN A 6 16.16 -23.15 -19.19
C ASN A 6 16.60 -21.79 -18.66
N GLY A 7 15.67 -20.97 -18.17
CA GLY A 7 16.00 -19.63 -17.70
C GLY A 7 14.80 -18.84 -17.17
N THR A 8 14.51 -19.05 -15.90
CA THR A 8 14.01 -18.01 -14.96
C THR A 8 12.57 -17.51 -15.15
N ASP A 9 11.61 -18.40 -14.89
CA ASP A 9 10.23 -18.08 -14.47
C ASP A 9 10.21 -17.51 -13.02
N LYS A 10 11.06 -16.52 -12.74
CA LYS A 10 11.17 -15.89 -11.41
C LYS A 10 11.32 -14.36 -11.44
N ILE A 11 11.46 -13.77 -12.62
CA ILE A 11 11.56 -12.30 -12.77
C ILE A 11 10.22 -11.73 -13.23
N ASP A 12 9.40 -12.50 -13.94
CA ASP A 12 8.07 -12.09 -14.39
C ASP A 12 7.10 -11.86 -13.22
N HIS A 13 7.25 -12.66 -12.15
CA HIS A 13 6.41 -12.55 -10.95
C HIS A 13 6.67 -11.24 -10.18
N ILE A 14 7.95 -10.88 -9.96
CA ILE A 14 8.33 -9.67 -9.22
C ILE A 14 8.00 -8.40 -10.04
N MET A 15 8.16 -8.44 -11.37
CA MET A 15 7.82 -7.29 -12.22
C MET A 15 6.32 -7.02 -12.26
N TYR A 16 5.49 -8.06 -12.35
CA TYR A 16 4.03 -7.89 -12.35
C TYR A 16 3.52 -7.31 -11.03
N GLU A 17 4.09 -7.70 -9.89
CA GLU A 17 3.75 -7.14 -8.58
C GLU A 17 4.12 -5.64 -8.49
N SER A 18 5.30 -5.25 -8.97
CA SER A 18 5.71 -3.85 -9.01
C SER A 18 4.90 -3.00 -10.00
N GLU A 19 4.45 -3.54 -11.13
CA GLU A 19 3.58 -2.82 -12.08
C GLU A 19 2.20 -2.52 -11.48
N LEU A 20 1.65 -3.45 -10.67
CA LEU A 20 0.41 -3.22 -9.94
C LEU A 20 0.60 -2.22 -8.81
N GLN A 21 1.68 -2.32 -8.03
CA GLN A 21 2.02 -1.35 -7.00
C GLN A 21 2.26 0.05 -7.58
N ASP A 22 2.95 0.18 -8.72
CA ASP A 22 3.18 1.47 -9.39
C ASP A 22 1.86 2.08 -9.88
N GLY A 23 0.99 1.27 -10.47
CA GLY A 23 -0.35 1.67 -10.89
C GLY A 23 -1.21 2.14 -9.71
N VAL A 24 -1.31 1.33 -8.64
CA VAL A 24 -2.04 1.68 -7.42
C VAL A 24 -1.50 2.96 -6.82
N SER A 25 -0.18 3.04 -6.61
CA SER A 25 0.47 4.22 -6.05
C SER A 25 0.19 5.46 -6.89
N SER A 26 0.32 5.37 -8.21
CA SER A 26 0.07 6.48 -9.13
C SER A 26 -1.40 6.93 -9.11
N SER A 27 -2.36 6.00 -9.10
CA SER A 27 -3.79 6.35 -9.05
C SER A 27 -4.15 7.04 -7.74
N ILE A 28 -3.61 6.55 -6.61
CA ILE A 28 -3.78 7.21 -5.31
C ILE A 28 -3.16 8.61 -5.39
N ILE A 29 -1.92 8.73 -5.84
CA ILE A 29 -1.21 10.02 -5.97
C ILE A 29 -1.94 11.04 -6.86
N ASP A 30 -2.55 10.59 -7.96
CA ASP A 30 -3.31 11.46 -8.87
C ASP A 30 -4.70 11.82 -8.29
N GLY A 31 -5.14 11.12 -7.25
CA GLY A 31 -6.46 11.23 -6.66
C GLY A 31 -7.57 10.61 -7.51
N ASP A 32 -7.20 9.77 -8.47
CA ASP A 32 -8.11 9.04 -9.36
C ASP A 32 -8.47 7.68 -8.76
N VAL A 33 -8.95 7.69 -7.51
CA VAL A 33 -9.41 6.48 -6.81
C VAL A 33 -10.84 6.67 -6.35
N SER A 34 -11.70 5.69 -6.65
CA SER A 34 -13.12 5.75 -6.28
C SER A 34 -13.37 5.35 -4.82
N SER A 35 -12.50 4.50 -4.27
CA SER A 35 -12.51 4.06 -2.88
C SER A 35 -11.08 3.65 -2.54
N LEU A 36 -10.63 3.94 -1.32
CA LEU A 36 -9.32 3.52 -0.85
C LEU A 36 -9.53 2.73 0.42
N ASN A 37 -9.24 1.43 0.35
CA ASN A 37 -9.36 0.52 1.47
C ASN A 37 -7.98 -0.03 1.82
N LEU A 38 -7.58 0.22 3.06
CA LEU A 38 -6.30 -0.22 3.60
C LEU A 38 -6.55 -1.37 4.56
N SER A 39 -5.82 -2.45 4.40
CA SER A 39 -5.91 -3.63 5.25
C SER A 39 -4.53 -4.24 5.41
N ILE A 40 -4.36 -5.14 6.36
CA ILE A 40 -3.13 -5.93 6.50
C ILE A 40 -3.45 -7.39 6.18
N THR A 41 -2.44 -8.13 5.73
CA THR A 41 -2.56 -9.58 5.58
C THR A 41 -2.86 -10.25 6.92
N ASP A 42 -3.55 -11.39 6.93
CA ASP A 42 -3.79 -12.24 8.12
C ASP A 42 -2.50 -12.57 8.92
N ASN A 43 -1.36 -12.57 8.24
CA ASN A 43 -0.07 -12.85 8.86
C ASN A 43 0.67 -11.60 9.35
N GLU A 44 0.06 -10.42 9.24
CA GLU A 44 0.62 -9.13 9.66
C GLU A 44 1.99 -8.84 9.04
N PHE A 45 2.30 -9.41 7.87
CA PHE A 45 3.59 -9.25 7.20
C PHE A 45 3.58 -8.25 6.04
N ALA A 46 2.39 -7.81 5.61
CA ALA A 46 2.25 -6.83 4.55
C ALA A 46 0.93 -6.05 4.67
N VAL A 47 0.91 -4.86 4.08
CA VAL A 47 -0.24 -3.98 3.93
C VAL A 47 -0.83 -4.19 2.54
N ILE A 48 -2.14 -4.44 2.46
CA ILE A 48 -2.90 -4.52 1.22
C ILE A 48 -3.59 -3.18 1.02
N ILE A 49 -3.38 -2.57 -0.14
CA ILE A 49 -4.03 -1.34 -0.55
C ILE A 49 -4.93 -1.66 -1.73
N ASP A 50 -6.23 -1.53 -1.52
CA ASP A 50 -7.25 -1.69 -2.55
C ASP A 50 -7.78 -0.31 -2.95
N ILE A 51 -7.76 -0.03 -4.25
CA ILE A 51 -8.32 1.20 -4.82
C ILE A 51 -9.67 0.95 -5.53
N GLY A 52 -10.31 -0.18 -5.23
CA GLY A 52 -11.55 -0.66 -5.82
C GLY A 52 -11.39 -1.33 -7.19
N GLU A 53 -10.57 -0.78 -8.09
CA GLU A 53 -10.32 -1.37 -9.42
C GLU A 53 -9.15 -2.35 -9.45
N THR A 54 -8.18 -2.15 -8.56
CA THR A 54 -7.00 -3.00 -8.40
C THR A 54 -6.55 -2.95 -6.94
N ASP A 55 -5.90 -4.02 -6.50
CA ASP A 55 -5.24 -4.12 -5.21
C ASP A 55 -3.74 -4.38 -5.41
N ALA A 56 -2.95 -3.92 -4.45
CA ALA A 56 -1.53 -4.23 -4.37
C ALA A 56 -1.09 -4.46 -2.93
N VAL A 57 -0.09 -5.34 -2.77
CA VAL A 57 0.49 -5.70 -1.49
C VAL A 57 1.79 -4.94 -1.32
N TYR A 58 1.99 -4.31 -0.17
CA TYR A 58 3.13 -3.49 0.17
C TYR A 58 3.78 -4.00 1.46
N THR A 59 5.10 -4.05 1.48
CA THR A 59 5.85 -4.23 2.73
C THR A 59 5.78 -2.98 3.61
N ALA A 60 6.19 -3.08 4.88
CA ALA A 60 6.21 -1.93 5.79
C ALA A 60 7.02 -0.75 5.24
N ASP A 61 8.20 -1.01 4.67
CA ASP A 61 9.04 0.02 4.06
C ASP A 61 8.37 0.67 2.85
N GLU A 62 7.75 -0.12 1.97
CA GLU A 62 7.06 0.41 0.77
C GLU A 62 5.80 1.21 1.16
N ALA A 63 5.04 0.73 2.15
CA ALA A 63 3.89 1.46 2.68
C ALA A 63 4.32 2.80 3.31
N ARG A 64 5.46 2.85 4.03
CA ARG A 64 6.04 4.10 4.56
C ARG A 64 6.50 5.04 3.45
N GLU A 65 7.12 4.51 2.40
CA GLU A 65 7.54 5.28 1.24
C GLU A 65 6.33 5.89 0.50
N LEU A 66 5.28 5.08 0.30
CA LEU A 66 4.03 5.54 -0.28
C LEU A 66 3.37 6.61 0.62
N ALA A 67 3.27 6.38 1.93
CA ALA A 67 2.75 7.38 2.87
C ALA A 67 3.53 8.71 2.79
N THR A 68 4.87 8.64 2.66
CA THR A 68 5.71 9.83 2.51
C THR A 68 5.46 10.55 1.20
N SER A 69 5.33 9.81 0.10
CA SER A 69 4.98 10.35 -1.22
C SER A 69 3.61 11.02 -1.19
N LEU A 70 2.61 10.32 -0.66
CA LEU A 70 1.24 10.81 -0.47
C LEU A 70 1.21 12.06 0.40
N LYS A 71 1.96 12.11 1.50
CA LYS A 71 2.09 13.31 2.35
C LYS A 71 2.63 14.49 1.57
N SER A 72 3.67 14.26 0.76
CA SER A 72 4.27 15.30 -0.06
C SER A 72 3.30 15.86 -1.11
N ILE A 73 2.31 15.08 -1.53
CA ILE A 73 1.29 15.48 -2.50
C ILE A 73 0.07 16.10 -1.80
N SER A 74 -0.33 15.56 -0.66
CA SER A 74 -1.38 16.08 0.21
C SER A 74 -1.11 17.54 0.58
N ASP A 75 0.12 17.86 1.00
CA ASP A 75 0.58 19.23 1.31
C ASP A 75 0.45 20.21 0.11
N GLN A 76 0.37 19.69 -1.11
CA GLN A 76 0.33 20.48 -2.35
C GLN A 76 -1.05 20.53 -3.03
N ARG A 77 -1.90 19.51 -2.86
CA ARG A 77 -3.09 19.35 -3.72
C ARG A 77 -4.33 18.74 -3.08
N TRP A 78 -4.23 18.08 -1.94
CA TRP A 78 -5.31 17.21 -1.46
C TRP A 78 -5.94 17.73 -0.16
N ASP A 79 -7.26 17.56 -0.04
CA ASP A 79 -8.04 17.95 1.13
C ASP A 79 -7.60 17.17 2.39
N VAL A 80 -7.88 17.75 3.57
CA VAL A 80 -7.49 17.28 4.91
C VAL A 80 -7.78 15.79 5.14
N GLU A 81 -8.80 15.22 4.50
CA GLU A 81 -9.19 13.81 4.59
C GLU A 81 -8.10 12.83 4.09
N ASN A 82 -7.11 13.30 3.30
CA ASN A 82 -6.00 12.45 2.86
C ASN A 82 -4.84 12.39 3.85
N ASP A 83 -4.77 13.31 4.82
CA ASP A 83 -3.78 13.22 5.91
C ASP A 83 -4.08 12.01 6.80
N ASP A 84 -5.38 11.70 6.97
CA ASP A 84 -5.84 10.49 7.64
C ASP A 84 -5.37 9.22 6.91
N ILE A 85 -5.44 9.17 5.57
CA ILE A 85 -4.95 8.02 4.78
C ILE A 85 -3.45 7.81 4.96
N VAL A 86 -2.67 8.90 4.93
CA VAL A 86 -1.21 8.86 5.16
C VAL A 86 -0.90 8.33 6.56
N GLU A 87 -1.63 8.80 7.57
CA GLU A 87 -1.45 8.36 8.95
C GLU A 87 -1.85 6.90 9.13
N TYR A 88 -2.97 6.47 8.52
CA TYR A 88 -3.45 5.09 8.61
C TYR A 88 -2.50 4.12 7.95
N LEU A 89 -2.02 4.43 6.74
CA LEU A 89 -1.02 3.63 6.03
C LEU A 89 0.27 3.46 6.83
N ARG A 90 0.70 4.52 7.54
CA ARG A 90 1.88 4.47 8.41
C ARG A 90 1.64 3.62 9.66
N ASP A 91 0.47 3.74 10.29
CA ASP A 91 0.06 2.91 11.41
C ASP A 91 0.07 1.42 11.01
N LEU A 92 -0.46 1.06 9.84
CA LEU A 92 -0.42 -0.30 9.32
C LEU A 92 1.00 -0.77 9.03
N ALA A 93 1.87 0.10 8.53
CA ALA A 93 3.29 -0.22 8.35
C ALA A 93 4.00 -0.47 9.68
N ASP A 94 3.69 0.31 10.73
CA ASP A 94 4.20 0.10 12.09
C ASP A 94 3.72 -1.25 12.65
N VAL A 95 2.50 -1.68 12.34
CA VAL A 95 1.99 -3.01 12.70
C VAL A 95 2.79 -4.12 12.00
N VAL A 96 3.03 -3.96 10.70
CA VAL A 96 3.81 -4.93 9.91
C VAL A 96 5.26 -5.04 10.40
N ASP A 97 5.87 -3.93 10.84
CA ASP A 97 7.22 -3.91 11.42
C ASP A 97 7.25 -4.37 12.90
N ASN A 98 6.10 -4.75 13.46
CA ASN A 98 5.93 -5.11 14.87
C ASN A 98 6.23 -3.96 15.86
N GLU A 99 6.21 -2.71 15.38
CA GLU A 99 6.31 -1.49 16.21
C GLU A 99 4.97 -1.15 16.89
N LYS A 100 3.84 -1.53 16.26
CA LYS A 100 2.49 -1.39 16.80
C LYS A 100 1.71 -2.70 16.74
N SER A 101 0.61 -2.77 17.48
CA SER A 101 -0.35 -3.88 17.42
C SER A 101 -1.57 -3.49 16.58
N VAL A 102 -2.12 -4.45 15.84
CA VAL A 102 -3.34 -4.26 15.03
C VAL A 102 -4.46 -3.65 15.87
N ASP A 103 -4.68 -4.17 17.08
CA ASP A 103 -5.71 -3.73 18.02
C ASP A 103 -5.57 -2.24 18.39
N GLU A 104 -4.34 -1.74 18.55
CA GLU A 104 -4.09 -0.30 18.83
C GLU A 104 -4.47 0.58 17.63
N VAL A 105 -4.16 0.09 16.42
CA VAL A 105 -4.48 0.78 15.17
C VAL A 105 -5.99 0.74 14.93
N GLU A 106 -6.62 -0.42 15.01
CA GLU A 106 -8.07 -0.59 14.87
C GLU A 106 -8.81 0.29 15.88
N GLU A 107 -8.44 0.28 17.17
CA GLU A 107 -9.09 1.13 18.19
C GLU A 107 -9.02 2.62 17.84
N LYS A 108 -7.87 3.08 17.33
CA LYS A 108 -7.65 4.48 16.93
C LYS A 108 -8.49 4.89 15.74
N TRP A 109 -8.65 4.02 14.74
CA TRP A 109 -9.34 4.32 13.49
C TRP A 109 -10.85 4.04 13.57
N GLU A 110 -11.29 2.99 14.28
CA GLU A 110 -12.70 2.72 14.58
C GLU A 110 -13.32 3.82 15.46
N SER A 111 -12.54 4.45 16.34
CA SER A 111 -13.02 5.57 17.17
C SER A 111 -13.19 6.89 16.41
N ARG A 112 -12.78 6.94 15.14
CA ARG A 112 -12.67 8.16 14.31
C ARG A 112 -13.81 8.27 13.28
N GLU A 113 -14.61 7.22 13.08
CA GLU A 113 -15.84 7.18 12.27
C GLU A 113 -17.10 7.72 12.97
#